data_AF-A0A6P0NHZ7-F1
#
_entry.id   AF-A0A6P0NHZ7-F1
#
_cell.length_a   1.000
_cell.length_b   1.000
_cell.length_c   1.000
_cell.angle_alpha   90.00
_cell.angle_beta   90.00
_cell.angle_gamma   90.00
#
_symmetry.space_group_name_H-M   'P 1'
#
loop_
_entity.id
_entity.type
_entity.pdbx_description
1 polymer ?
#
loop_
_entity_poly.entity_id
_entity_poly.type
_entity_poly.pdbx_seq_one_letter_code
_entity_poly.pdbx_strand_id
1 'polypeptide(L)'
;TSLGSRLDLEELLFGDILSIAPADVWEIGFITLAVLVSVKVFYKELLFFTFDPLGAEAIGLPVTGMNVGLTAAITLTIVANIKAVGFILVVALMVSPAAAAYLLTRELHWMMIIGAGLGVFSCLMGMYISYYVNTPSGPAIALTLFACFLLALLFSPSQGILTRRRG
;
A
#
# COMPACT_ATOMS: atom_id res chain seq x y z
N THR A 1 -6.35 34.63 11.26
CA THR A 1 -6.06 33.35 11.95
C THR A 1 -6.75 32.13 11.35
N SER A 2 -7.68 32.25 10.39
CA SER A 2 -8.33 31.09 9.73
C SER A 2 -7.62 30.54 8.48
N LEU A 3 -6.59 31.22 7.95
CA LEU A 3 -5.84 30.72 6.79
C LEU A 3 -4.81 29.64 7.15
N GLY A 4 -4.17 29.71 8.32
CA GLY A 4 -3.18 28.73 8.76
C GLY A 4 -3.77 27.32 8.90
N SER A 5 -4.92 27.20 9.58
CA SER A 5 -5.57 25.90 9.77
C SER A 5 -6.04 25.24 8.48
N ARG A 6 -6.39 26.01 7.44
CA ARG A 6 -6.83 25.46 6.14
C ARG A 6 -5.64 24.91 5.36
N LEU A 7 -4.51 25.61 5.36
CA LEU A 7 -3.29 25.16 4.70
C LEU A 7 -2.71 23.90 5.38
N ASP A 8 -2.68 23.85 6.71
CA ASP A 8 -2.21 22.67 7.45
C ASP A 8 -3.04 21.41 7.14
N LEU A 9 -4.36 21.56 6.99
CA LEU A 9 -5.28 20.46 6.63
C LEU A 9 -5.08 20.01 5.18
N GLU A 10 -4.96 20.95 4.23
CA GLU A 10 -4.73 20.63 2.82
C GLU A 10 -3.39 19.91 2.62
N GLU A 11 -2.34 20.40 3.27
CA GLU A 11 -1.00 19.80 3.20
C GLU A 11 -0.98 18.41 3.84
N LEU A 12 -1.70 18.19 4.95
CA LEU A 12 -1.81 16.86 5.56
C LEU A 12 -2.65 15.87 4.73
N LEU A 13 -3.72 16.35 4.08
CA LEU A 13 -4.61 15.49 3.29
C LEU A 13 -4.03 15.12 1.92
N PHE A 14 -3.43 16.10 1.22
CA PHE A 14 -2.93 15.91 -0.14
C PHE A 14 -1.42 15.65 -0.20
N GLY A 15 -0.67 16.08 0.81
CA GLY A 15 0.78 16.02 0.82
C GLY A 15 1.41 16.94 -0.22
N ASP A 16 2.65 17.35 0.01
CA ASP A 16 3.50 17.90 -1.04
C ASP A 16 4.78 17.07 -1.15
N ILE A 17 4.77 16.16 -2.13
CA ILE A 17 5.91 15.28 -2.41
C ILE A 17 7.14 16.10 -2.83
N LEU A 18 6.95 17.31 -3.36
CA LEU A 18 8.03 18.20 -3.79
C LEU A 18 8.63 19.00 -2.61
N SER A 19 7.89 19.16 -1.51
CA SER A 19 8.32 19.90 -0.31
C SER A 19 8.96 19.01 0.76
N ILE A 20 9.16 17.72 0.46
CA ILE A 20 9.66 16.76 1.44
C ILE A 20 11.11 17.02 1.83
N ALA A 21 11.41 16.99 3.13
CA ALA A 21 12.78 17.13 3.59
C ALA A 21 13.57 15.82 3.32
N PRO A 22 14.87 15.91 2.99
CA PRO A 22 15.70 14.72 2.80
C PRO A 22 15.80 13.85 4.07
N ALA A 23 15.61 14.44 5.25
CA ALA A 23 15.54 13.71 6.52
C ALA A 23 14.32 12.77 6.59
N ASP A 24 13.14 13.23 6.15
CA ASP A 24 11.91 12.43 6.16
C ASP A 24 12.02 11.22 5.23
N VAL A 25 12.68 11.40 4.07
CA VAL A 25 12.95 10.30 3.13
C VAL A 25 13.82 9.22 3.78
N TRP A 26 14.82 9.62 4.57
CA TRP A 26 15.70 8.69 5.25
C TRP A 26 15.00 7.96 6.40
N GLU A 27 14.12 8.63 7.14
CA GLU A 27 13.27 8.01 8.16
C GLU A 27 12.34 6.96 7.55
N ILE A 28 11.63 7.31 6.47
CA ILE A 28 10.75 6.38 5.74
C ILE A 28 11.56 5.20 5.19
N GLY A 29 12.78 5.45 4.69
CA GLY A 29 13.69 4.41 4.22
C GLY A 29 14.06 3.41 5.31
N PHE A 30 14.45 3.89 6.50
CA PHE A 30 14.76 3.03 7.64
C PHE A 30 13.56 2.20 8.11
N ILE A 31 12.39 2.83 8.20
CA ILE A 31 11.14 2.16 8.56
C ILE A 31 10.79 1.07 7.56
N THR A 32 10.86 1.40 6.27
CA THR A 32 10.59 0.46 5.17
C THR A 32 11.54 -0.74 5.25
N LEU A 33 12.84 -0.50 5.47
CA LEU A 33 13.83 -1.56 5.63
C LEU A 33 13.52 -2.45 6.84
N ALA A 34 13.21 -1.86 7.99
CA ALA A 34 12.86 -2.60 9.21
C ALA A 34 11.62 -3.48 9.01
N VAL A 35 10.59 -2.96 8.33
CA VAL A 35 9.37 -3.71 8.01
C VAL A 35 9.68 -4.84 7.02
N LEU A 36 10.44 -4.60 5.95
CA LEU A 36 10.83 -5.64 5.00
C LEU A 36 11.64 -6.77 5.65
N VAL A 37 12.60 -6.43 6.52
CA VAL A 37 13.38 -7.42 7.28
C VAL A 37 12.45 -8.23 8.19
N SER A 38 11.54 -7.56 8.90
CA SER A 38 10.57 -8.23 9.78
C SER A 38 9.69 -9.19 8.99
N VAL A 39 9.11 -8.75 7.86
CA VAL A 39 8.30 -9.60 6.98
C VAL A 39 9.09 -10.79 6.45
N LYS A 40 10.37 -10.62 6.11
CA LYS A 40 11.23 -11.71 5.63
C LYS A 40 11.53 -12.73 6.72
N VAL A 41 11.78 -12.28 7.96
CA VAL A 41 12.04 -13.17 9.12
C VAL A 41 10.76 -13.93 9.50
N PHE A 42 9.64 -13.22 9.61
CA PHE A 42 8.34 -13.78 9.99
C PHE A 42 7.56 -14.38 8.83
N TYR A 43 8.19 -14.57 7.67
CA TYR A 43 7.52 -14.98 6.44
C TYR A 43 6.74 -16.30 6.59
N LYS A 44 7.38 -17.30 7.20
CA LYS A 44 6.76 -18.60 7.46
C LYS A 44 5.55 -18.47 8.37
N GLU A 45 5.67 -17.67 9.41
CA GLU A 45 4.63 -17.45 10.41
C GLU A 45 3.42 -16.75 9.77
N LEU A 46 3.64 -15.67 9.01
CA LEU A 46 2.62 -14.97 8.23
C LEU A 46 1.86 -15.91 7.30
N LEU A 47 2.56 -16.84 6.64
CA LEU A 47 1.93 -17.84 5.77
C LEU A 47 1.03 -18.78 6.58
N PHE A 48 1.52 -19.36 7.68
CA PHE A 48 0.71 -20.23 8.55
C PHE A 48 -0.51 -19.52 9.14
N PHE A 49 -0.35 -18.30 9.61
CA PHE A 49 -1.45 -17.48 10.14
C PHE A 49 -2.51 -17.15 9.09
N THR A 50 -2.10 -16.92 7.83
CA THR A 50 -3.04 -16.59 6.75
C THR A 50 -3.85 -17.80 6.29
N PHE A 51 -3.28 -19.00 6.31
CA PHE A 51 -3.95 -20.22 5.83
C PHE A 51 -4.72 -20.99 6.92
N ASP A 52 -4.23 -20.99 8.17
CA ASP A 52 -4.92 -21.67 9.27
C ASP A 52 -4.62 -21.01 10.64
N PRO A 53 -5.35 -19.93 10.99
CA PRO A 53 -5.13 -19.24 12.26
C PRO A 53 -5.48 -20.12 13.48
N LEU A 54 -6.43 -21.05 13.35
CA LEU A 54 -6.82 -21.98 14.41
C LEU A 54 -5.78 -23.10 14.60
N GLY A 55 -5.23 -23.63 13.50
CA GLY A 55 -4.12 -24.58 13.52
C GLY A 55 -2.81 -23.97 14.02
N ALA A 56 -2.55 -22.69 13.72
CA ALA A 56 -1.39 -21.96 14.24
C ALA A 56 -1.44 -21.79 15.77
N GLU A 57 -2.62 -21.48 16.32
CA GLU A 57 -2.82 -21.41 17.77
C GLU A 57 -2.63 -22.78 18.44
N ALA A 58 -3.08 -23.86 17.80
CA ALA A 58 -2.91 -25.22 18.29
C ALA A 58 -1.46 -25.72 18.27
N ILE A 59 -0.61 -25.19 17.39
CA ILE A 59 0.84 -25.51 17.30
C ILE A 59 1.67 -24.65 18.28
N GLY A 60 1.04 -23.72 19.00
CA GLY A 60 1.69 -22.88 20.01
C GLY A 60 2.33 -21.60 19.44
N LEU A 61 1.96 -21.17 18.22
CA LEU A 61 2.34 -19.85 17.73
C LEU A 61 1.54 -18.76 18.46
N PRO A 62 2.17 -17.65 18.87
CA PRO A 62 1.48 -16.53 19.51
C PRO A 62 0.71 -15.72 18.46
N VAL A 63 -0.46 -16.23 18.05
CA VAL A 63 -1.35 -15.61 17.05
C VAL A 63 -1.65 -14.14 17.40
N THR A 64 -1.94 -13.86 18.67
CA THR A 64 -2.16 -12.49 19.15
C THR A 64 -0.91 -11.61 19.00
N GLY A 65 0.28 -12.15 19.28
CA GLY A 65 1.55 -11.43 19.15
C GLY A 65 1.86 -11.07 17.70
N MET A 66 1.61 -11.98 16.77
CA MET A 66 1.76 -11.71 15.33
C MET A 66 0.77 -10.67 14.83
N ASN A 67 -0.49 -10.73 15.26
CA ASN A 67 -1.50 -9.75 14.87
C ASN A 67 -1.13 -8.34 15.39
N VAL A 68 -0.68 -8.24 16.64
CA VAL A 68 -0.18 -6.98 17.21
C VAL A 68 1.06 -6.49 16.47
N GLY A 69 2.01 -7.38 16.15
CA GLY A 69 3.21 -7.03 15.40
C GLY A 69 2.91 -6.52 13.98
N LEU A 70 2.01 -7.20 13.26
CA LEU A 70 1.59 -6.81 11.92
C LEU A 70 0.84 -5.47 11.95
N THR A 71 -0.10 -5.31 12.89
CA THR A 71 -0.85 -4.06 13.07
C THR A 71 0.11 -2.92 13.40
N ALA A 72 1.06 -3.14 14.32
CA ALA A 72 2.07 -2.14 14.67
C ALA A 72 2.94 -1.75 13.47
N ALA A 73 3.39 -2.72 12.66
CA ALA A 73 4.16 -2.46 11.44
C ALA A 73 3.37 -1.63 10.42
N ILE A 74 2.09 -1.96 10.21
CA ILE A 74 1.19 -1.21 9.33
C ILE A 74 1.00 0.21 9.87
N THR A 75 0.67 0.38 11.15
CA THR A 75 0.47 1.69 11.77
C THR A 75 1.73 2.55 11.66
N LEU A 76 2.89 1.99 11.97
CA LEU A 76 4.17 2.70 11.92
C LEU A 76 4.49 3.15 10.49
N THR A 77 4.24 2.28 9.49
CA THR A 77 4.38 2.62 8.07
C THR A 77 3.43 3.73 7.65
N ILE A 78 2.15 3.66 8.03
CA ILE A 78 1.16 4.69 7.70
C ILE A 78 1.56 6.04 8.28
N VAL A 79 1.87 6.08 9.58
CA VAL A 79 2.22 7.32 10.29
C VAL A 79 3.44 8.00 9.68
N ALA A 80 4.47 7.23 9.30
CA ALA A 80 5.66 7.77 8.65
C ALA A 80 5.36 8.36 7.26
N ASN A 81 4.45 7.74 6.50
CA ASN A 81 4.15 8.17 5.14
C ASN A 81 3.16 9.36 5.06
N ILE A 82 2.34 9.59 6.09
CA ILE A 82 1.34 10.69 6.07
C ILE A 82 2.00 12.04 5.83
N LYS A 83 3.13 12.33 6.50
CA LYS A 83 3.82 13.62 6.37
C LYS A 83 4.43 13.83 4.97
N ALA A 84 4.87 12.74 4.36
CA ALA A 84 5.59 12.74 3.10
C ALA A 84 4.67 12.81 1.88
N VAL A 85 3.61 12.01 1.91
CA VAL A 85 2.81 11.67 0.73
C VAL A 85 1.36 12.15 0.85
N GLY A 86 0.89 12.43 2.07
CA GLY A 86 -0.49 12.83 2.35
C GLY A 86 -1.40 11.64 2.69
N PHE A 87 -2.34 11.85 3.61
CA PHE A 87 -3.21 10.77 4.13
C PHE A 87 -4.03 10.08 3.05
N ILE A 88 -4.62 10.84 2.12
CA ILE A 88 -5.49 10.29 1.07
C ILE A 88 -4.70 9.33 0.18
N LEU A 89 -3.49 9.74 -0.22
CA LEU A 89 -2.65 8.94 -1.10
C LEU A 89 -2.12 7.69 -0.38
N VAL A 90 -1.81 7.77 0.92
CA VAL A 90 -1.43 6.59 1.72
C VAL A 90 -2.54 5.55 1.73
N VAL A 91 -3.80 5.95 1.98
CA VAL A 91 -4.92 5.01 1.98
C VAL A 91 -5.15 4.42 0.59
N ALA A 92 -5.06 5.22 -0.47
CA ALA A 92 -5.18 4.73 -1.84
C ALA A 92 -4.10 3.69 -2.17
N LEU A 93 -2.84 4.00 -1.88
CA LEU A 93 -1.69 3.11 -2.09
C LEU A 93 -1.71 1.87 -1.20
N MET A 94 -2.40 1.89 -0.07
CA MET A 94 -2.55 0.72 0.77
C MET A 94 -3.65 -0.22 0.23
N VAL A 95 -4.79 0.34 -0.19
CA VAL A 95 -5.99 -0.45 -0.56
C VAL A 95 -5.95 -0.94 -1.99
N SER A 96 -5.66 -0.08 -2.97
CA SER A 96 -5.79 -0.42 -4.40
C SER A 96 -4.81 -1.50 -4.89
N PRO A 97 -3.49 -1.43 -4.65
CA PRO A 97 -2.58 -2.47 -5.12
C PRO A 97 -2.79 -3.80 -4.37
N ALA A 98 -3.18 -3.75 -3.09
CA ALA A 98 -3.53 -4.95 -2.33
C ALA A 98 -4.76 -5.65 -2.92
N ALA A 99 -5.81 -4.88 -3.24
CA ALA A 99 -7.01 -5.39 -3.89
C ALA A 99 -6.71 -5.92 -5.31
N ALA A 100 -5.92 -5.20 -6.10
CA ALA A 100 -5.51 -5.64 -7.44
C ALA A 100 -4.70 -6.95 -7.41
N ALA A 101 -3.74 -7.07 -6.48
CA ALA A 101 -2.90 -8.26 -6.35
C ALA A 101 -3.70 -9.47 -5.83
N TYR A 102 -4.64 -9.24 -4.91
CA TYR A 102 -5.59 -10.25 -4.43
C TYR A 102 -6.50 -10.76 -5.56
N LEU A 103 -6.91 -9.88 -6.48
CA LEU A 103 -7.67 -10.27 -7.67
C LEU A 103 -6.82 -11.09 -8.66
N LEU A 104 -5.52 -10.87 -8.74
CA LEU A 104 -4.65 -11.52 -9.75
C LEU A 104 -4.11 -12.89 -9.30
N THR A 105 -3.91 -13.11 -8.01
CA THR A 105 -3.20 -14.30 -7.49
C THR A 105 -3.82 -14.85 -6.22
N ARG A 106 -3.60 -16.14 -5.93
CA ARG A 106 -4.06 -16.82 -4.70
C ARG A 106 -2.96 -17.07 -3.67
N GLU A 107 -1.71 -16.91 -4.08
CA GLU A 107 -0.52 -17.20 -3.25
C GLU A 107 0.00 -15.92 -2.60
N LEU A 108 0.22 -15.96 -1.28
CA LEU A 108 0.64 -14.79 -0.48
C LEU A 108 1.94 -14.16 -1.01
N HIS A 109 2.91 -14.99 -1.43
CA HIS A 109 4.16 -14.53 -2.06
C HIS A 109 3.91 -13.62 -3.27
N TRP A 110 3.06 -14.09 -4.19
CA TRP A 110 2.79 -13.39 -5.44
C TRP A 110 1.93 -12.15 -5.20
N MET A 111 1.00 -12.20 -4.24
CA MET A 111 0.22 -11.02 -3.83
C MET A 111 1.13 -9.86 -3.37
N MET A 112 2.13 -10.15 -2.54
CA MET A 112 3.06 -9.11 -2.07
C MET A 112 3.90 -8.51 -3.21
N ILE A 113 4.45 -9.34 -4.09
CA ILE A 113 5.31 -8.89 -5.19
C ILE A 113 4.51 -8.09 -6.21
N ILE A 114 3.35 -8.59 -6.63
CA ILE A 114 2.50 -7.92 -7.62
C ILE A 114 1.91 -6.65 -7.04
N GLY A 115 1.48 -6.65 -5.77
CA GLY A 115 0.98 -5.46 -5.09
C GLY A 115 2.05 -4.37 -5.01
N ALA A 116 3.25 -4.71 -4.55
CA ALA A 116 4.37 -3.76 -4.52
C ALA A 116 4.72 -3.25 -5.93
N GLY A 117 4.78 -4.13 -6.93
CA GLY A 117 5.06 -3.76 -8.31
C GLY A 117 4.01 -2.81 -8.90
N LEU A 118 2.72 -3.08 -8.69
CA LEU A 118 1.62 -2.20 -9.13
C LEU A 118 1.64 -0.85 -8.43
N GLY A 119 1.94 -0.82 -7.14
CA GLY A 119 2.09 0.43 -6.37
C GLY A 119 3.21 1.30 -6.95
N VAL A 120 4.41 0.73 -7.12
CA VAL A 120 5.57 1.45 -7.68
C VAL A 120 5.29 1.93 -9.11
N PHE A 121 4.73 1.06 -9.96
CA PHE A 121 4.41 1.42 -11.34
C PHE A 121 3.41 2.58 -11.42
N SER A 122 2.38 2.55 -10.58
CA SER A 122 1.35 3.59 -10.55
C SER A 122 1.87 4.90 -9.99
N CYS A 123 2.76 4.86 -8.98
CA CYS A 123 3.44 6.05 -8.49
C CYS A 123 4.31 6.70 -9.58
N LEU A 124 5.10 5.91 -10.31
CA LEU A 124 5.96 6.41 -11.39
C LEU A 124 5.12 7.03 -12.53
N MET A 125 4.08 6.32 -12.99
CA MET A 125 3.20 6.81 -14.05
C MET A 125 2.41 8.04 -13.60
N GLY A 126 1.87 8.04 -12.39
CA GLY A 126 1.09 9.14 -11.84
C GLY A 126 1.94 10.41 -11.62
N MET A 127 3.18 10.25 -11.16
CA MET A 127 4.13 11.35 -11.03
C MET A 127 4.53 11.91 -12.41
N TYR A 128 4.78 11.04 -13.39
CA TYR A 128 5.10 11.45 -14.76
C TYR A 128 3.95 12.26 -15.40
N ILE A 129 2.70 11.82 -15.21
CA ILE A 129 1.52 12.54 -15.69
C ILE A 129 1.33 13.86 -14.94
N SER A 130 1.50 13.86 -13.61
CA SER A 130 1.42 15.09 -12.78
C SER A 130 2.37 16.17 -13.28
N TYR A 131 3.60 15.80 -13.67
CA TYR A 131 4.59 16.72 -14.20
C TYR A 131 4.13 17.40 -15.50
N TYR A 132 3.46 16.66 -16.40
CA TYR A 132 2.97 17.22 -17.67
C TYR A 132 1.71 18.08 -17.49
N VAL A 133 0.82 17.71 -16.56
CA VAL A 133 -0.49 18.36 -16.40
C VAL A 133 -0.47 19.50 -15.37
N ASN A 134 0.66 19.72 -14.66
CA ASN A 134 0.79 20.70 -13.56
C ASN A 134 -0.29 20.55 -12.47
N THR A 135 -0.72 19.31 -12.22
CA THR A 135 -1.72 18.96 -11.19
C THR A 135 -1.01 18.49 -9.92
N PRO A 136 -1.58 18.72 -8.71
CA PRO A 136 -1.05 18.17 -7.48
C PRO A 136 -0.77 16.67 -7.58
N SER A 137 0.42 16.25 -7.13
CA SER A 137 0.91 14.89 -7.34
C SER A 137 0.07 13.84 -6.60
N GLY A 138 -0.45 14.15 -5.40
CA GLY A 138 -1.30 13.25 -4.61
C GLY A 138 -2.52 12.71 -5.38
N PRO A 139 -3.46 13.59 -5.81
CA PRO A 139 -4.62 13.20 -6.61
C PRO A 139 -4.28 12.55 -7.95
N ALA A 140 -3.22 13.00 -8.62
CA ALA A 140 -2.80 12.44 -9.91
C ALA A 140 -2.33 10.98 -9.77
N ILE A 141 -1.56 10.67 -8.73
CA ILE A 141 -1.16 9.29 -8.42
C ILE A 141 -2.38 8.45 -8.05
N ALA A 142 -3.27 8.97 -7.19
CA ALA A 142 -4.48 8.24 -6.80
C ALA A 142 -5.39 7.88 -7.99
N LEU A 143 -5.58 8.80 -8.95
CA LEU A 143 -6.32 8.56 -10.19
C LEU A 143 -5.64 7.50 -11.06
N THR A 144 -4.31 7.56 -11.18
CA THR A 144 -3.54 6.58 -11.95
C THR A 144 -3.62 5.19 -11.32
N LEU A 145 -3.53 5.13 -9.99
CA LEU A 145 -3.67 3.90 -9.20
C LEU A 145 -5.07 3.30 -9.36
N PHE A 146 -6.11 4.14 -9.35
CA PHE A 146 -7.49 3.73 -9.60
C PHE A 146 -7.68 3.20 -11.03
N ALA A 147 -7.09 3.86 -12.03
CA ALA A 147 -7.11 3.38 -13.41
C ALA A 147 -6.37 2.04 -13.56
N CYS A 148 -5.20 1.89 -12.93
CA CYS A 148 -4.45 0.63 -12.89
C CYS A 148 -5.25 -0.48 -12.19
N PHE A 149 -5.93 -0.17 -11.09
CA PHE A 149 -6.84 -1.09 -10.40
C PHE A 149 -8.02 -1.50 -11.29
N LEU A 150 -8.65 -0.56 -11.99
CA LEU A 150 -9.72 -0.85 -12.95
C LEU A 150 -9.25 -1.75 -14.09
N LEU A 151 -8.07 -1.49 -14.64
CA LEU A 151 -7.45 -2.34 -15.66
C LEU A 151 -7.14 -3.73 -15.10
N ALA A 152 -6.58 -3.81 -13.88
CA ALA A 152 -6.34 -5.08 -13.22
C ALA A 152 -7.65 -5.83 -12.94
N LEU A 153 -8.75 -5.15 -12.62
CA LEU A 153 -10.07 -5.74 -12.44
C LEU A 153 -10.66 -6.25 -13.77
N LEU A 154 -10.49 -5.49 -14.86
CA LEU A 154 -10.91 -5.87 -16.21
C LEU A 154 -10.12 -7.06 -16.78
N PHE A 155 -8.81 -7.09 -16.54
CA PHE A 155 -7.88 -8.11 -17.02
C PHE A 155 -7.61 -9.24 -16.01
N SER A 156 -8.16 -9.18 -14.79
CA SER A 156 -7.89 -10.19 -13.75
C SER A 156 -8.39 -11.57 -14.19
N PRO A 157 -7.50 -12.57 -14.26
CA PRO A 157 -7.88 -13.92 -14.67
C PRO A 157 -8.61 -14.71 -13.56
N SER A 158 -8.56 -14.30 -12.28
CA SER A 158 -9.16 -15.08 -11.18
C SER A 158 -10.58 -14.61 -10.79
N GLN A 159 -11.00 -13.39 -11.12
CA GLN A 159 -12.34 -12.84 -10.85
C GLN A 159 -12.84 -11.90 -11.97
N GLY A 160 -12.19 -11.90 -13.15
CA GLY A 160 -12.58 -11.04 -14.26
C GLY A 160 -13.98 -11.37 -14.76
N ILE A 161 -14.82 -10.34 -14.84
CA ILE A 161 -16.17 -10.37 -15.40
C ILE A 161 -16.19 -10.96 -16.84
N LEU A 162 -15.05 -10.93 -17.55
CA LEU A 162 -14.85 -11.49 -18.89
C LEU A 162 -14.40 -12.97 -18.94
N THR A 163 -13.79 -13.50 -17.88
CA THR A 163 -13.37 -14.92 -17.79
C THR A 163 -14.39 -15.80 -17.06
N ARG A 164 -15.52 -15.23 -16.61
CA ARG A 164 -16.72 -16.02 -16.28
C ARG A 164 -17.57 -16.29 -17.52
N ARG A 165 -16.97 -16.82 -18.59
CA ARG A 165 -17.72 -17.60 -19.58
C ARG A 165 -17.71 -19.07 -19.16
N ARG A 166 -18.78 -19.43 -18.44
CA ARG A 166 -19.42 -20.76 -18.33
C ARG A 166 -18.49 -21.99 -18.24
N GLY A 167 -18.38 -22.52 -17.03
CA GLY A 167 -18.41 -23.97 -16.77
C GLY A 167 -19.59 -24.25 -15.85
#